data_AF-A0A519ME92-F1
#
_entry.id   AF-A0A519ME92-F1
#
_cell.length_a   1.000
_cell.length_b   1.000
_cell.length_c   1.000
_cell.angle_alpha   90.00
_cell.angle_beta   90.00
_cell.angle_gamma   90.00
#
_symmetry.space_group_name_H-M   'P 1'
#
loop_
_entity.id
_entity.type
_entity.pdbx_description
1 polymer ?
#
loop_
_entity_poly.entity_id
_entity_poly.type
_entity_poly.pdbx_seq_one_letter_code
_entity_poly.pdbx_strand_id
1 'polypeptide(L)'
;MPGLLPDIDPDGLLEFSVVYTDRALNHMSKRFTGVVQDILGTLKEVYHAHTAVLVPGSGTFGMEAVARQFANREKVLIVRNGWFSYRWTQIFDADQGLGGGSVVCKARPQGSGPQAPWAPCPADEVAATIRAEKPKVVFAPHVETASGIILSDDYIRTVTAAAHEVGALFVLDCVASGAMWVDMQATGVDVLISAPQKGWSGSPCCAMVMLGE
;
A
#
# COMPACT_ATOMS: atom_id res chain seq x y z
N MET A 1 -36.94 -3.09 23.90
CA MET A 1 -35.95 -3.97 24.54
C MET A 1 -34.59 -3.40 24.22
N PRO A 2 -33.75 -3.01 25.18
CA PRO A 2 -32.33 -2.80 24.89
C PRO A 2 -31.77 -4.09 24.26
N GLY A 3 -30.79 -3.99 23.36
CA GLY A 3 -30.16 -5.15 22.74
C GLY A 3 -29.67 -6.16 23.79
N LEU A 4 -29.56 -7.44 23.40
CA LEU A 4 -29.05 -8.51 24.27
C LEU A 4 -27.64 -8.21 24.80
N LEU A 5 -26.86 -7.37 24.08
CA LEU A 5 -25.61 -6.80 24.54
C LEU A 5 -25.68 -5.26 24.56
N PRO A 6 -25.51 -4.60 25.72
CA PRO A 6 -25.61 -3.14 25.83
C PRO A 6 -24.32 -2.38 25.42
N ASP A 7 -23.18 -3.06 25.31
CA ASP A 7 -21.87 -2.39 25.26
C ASP A 7 -21.42 -1.96 23.86
N ILE A 8 -22.03 -2.52 22.80
CA ILE A 8 -21.59 -2.34 21.41
C ILE A 8 -21.96 -0.95 20.87
N ASP A 9 -23.19 -0.50 21.07
CA ASP A 9 -23.66 0.85 20.70
C ASP A 9 -24.66 1.37 21.74
N PRO A 10 -24.19 1.74 22.95
CA PRO A 10 -25.06 1.99 24.11
C PRO A 10 -26.03 3.17 23.91
N ASP A 11 -25.62 4.16 23.12
CA ASP A 11 -26.44 5.34 22.77
C ASP A 11 -27.06 5.21 21.36
N GLY A 12 -27.02 3.99 20.79
CA GLY A 12 -27.44 3.67 19.43
C GLY A 12 -28.94 3.40 19.28
N LEU A 13 -29.33 3.09 18.04
CA LEU A 13 -30.68 2.62 17.73
C LEU A 13 -30.78 1.10 17.99
N LEU A 14 -32.01 0.59 18.09
CA LEU A 14 -32.22 -0.86 18.12
C LEU A 14 -31.83 -1.48 16.77
N GLU A 15 -31.09 -2.58 16.81
CA GLU A 15 -30.60 -3.25 15.62
C GLU A 15 -31.68 -4.11 14.96
N PHE A 16 -32.33 -3.56 13.94
CA PHE A 16 -33.29 -4.24 13.06
C PHE A 16 -32.87 -4.20 11.58
N SER A 17 -31.62 -3.86 11.30
CA SER A 17 -31.11 -3.90 9.93
C SER A 17 -30.92 -5.34 9.46
N VAL A 18 -30.79 -5.50 8.14
CA VAL A 18 -30.53 -6.80 7.52
C VAL A 18 -29.03 -7.17 7.49
N VAL A 19 -28.16 -6.30 8.01
CA VAL A 19 -26.71 -6.39 7.85
C VAL A 19 -25.95 -6.71 9.14
N TYR A 20 -26.53 -6.48 10.32
CA TYR A 20 -25.90 -6.77 11.61
C TYR A 20 -26.89 -7.32 12.64
N THR A 21 -26.33 -7.84 13.72
CA THR A 21 -27.01 -8.08 14.99
C THR A 21 -26.38 -7.19 16.06
N ASP A 22 -26.95 -7.16 17.26
CA ASP A 22 -26.43 -6.40 18.41
C ASP A 22 -25.03 -6.82 18.91
N ARG A 23 -24.39 -7.77 18.23
CA ARG A 23 -23.03 -8.26 18.50
C ARG A 23 -21.95 -7.51 17.73
N ALA A 24 -22.33 -6.72 16.73
CA ALA A 24 -21.40 -5.97 15.88
C ALA A 24 -21.83 -4.51 15.78
N LEU A 25 -20.86 -3.62 15.72
CA LEU A 25 -21.16 -2.20 15.56
C LEU A 25 -21.65 -1.94 14.12
N ASN A 26 -22.86 -1.40 14.00
CA ASN A 26 -23.48 -1.12 12.71
C ASN A 26 -22.71 -0.01 11.98
N HIS A 27 -22.36 -0.23 10.70
CA HIS A 27 -21.62 0.77 9.91
C HIS A 27 -22.41 2.06 9.66
N MET A 28 -23.73 2.04 9.83
CA MET A 28 -24.61 3.22 9.72
C MET A 28 -24.70 4.00 11.03
N SER A 29 -24.16 3.49 12.14
CA SER A 29 -24.20 4.15 13.44
C SER A 29 -23.33 5.41 13.46
N LYS A 30 -23.71 6.38 14.31
CA LYS A 30 -22.89 7.58 14.56
C LYS A 30 -21.52 7.19 15.11
N ARG A 31 -21.47 6.19 16.00
CA ARG A 31 -20.24 5.69 16.61
C ARG A 31 -19.28 5.12 15.57
N PHE A 32 -19.75 4.29 14.64
CA PHE A 32 -18.91 3.77 13.56
C PHE A 32 -18.42 4.87 12.62
N THR A 33 -19.31 5.80 12.25
CA THR A 33 -18.97 6.93 11.39
C THR A 33 -17.83 7.76 12.01
N GLY A 34 -17.90 8.04 13.31
CA GLY A 34 -16.82 8.72 14.05
C GLY A 34 -15.51 7.93 14.03
N VAL A 35 -15.55 6.63 14.34
CA VAL A 35 -14.35 5.76 14.30
C VAL A 35 -13.67 5.78 12.93
N VAL A 36 -14.45 5.66 11.84
CA VAL A 36 -13.88 5.70 10.49
C VAL A 36 -13.30 7.08 10.17
N GLN A 37 -13.98 8.16 10.56
CA GLN A 37 -13.46 9.53 10.38
C GLN A 37 -12.14 9.74 11.13
N ASP A 38 -12.03 9.24 12.36
CA ASP A 38 -10.80 9.33 13.17
C ASP A 38 -9.64 8.53 12.54
N ILE A 39 -9.92 7.31 12.04
CA ILE A 39 -8.94 6.50 11.32
C ILE A 39 -8.46 7.25 10.07
N LEU A 40 -9.37 7.78 9.25
CA LEU A 40 -9.03 8.53 8.04
C LEU A 40 -8.25 9.80 8.37
N GLY A 41 -8.61 10.52 9.44
CA GLY A 41 -7.88 11.69 9.93
C GLY A 41 -6.44 11.34 10.30
N THR A 42 -6.28 10.31 11.14
CA THR A 42 -4.97 9.82 11.60
C THR A 42 -4.07 9.39 10.44
N LEU A 43 -4.60 8.64 9.48
CA LEU A 43 -3.83 8.18 8.32
C LEU A 43 -3.35 9.34 7.44
N LYS A 44 -4.21 10.34 7.20
CA LYS A 44 -3.82 11.54 6.45
C LYS A 44 -2.75 12.34 7.16
N GLU A 45 -2.86 12.50 8.48
CA GLU A 45 -1.88 13.23 9.27
C GLU A 45 -0.52 12.53 9.26
N VAL A 46 -0.48 11.23 9.56
CA VAL A 46 0.78 10.48 9.70
C VAL A 46 1.55 10.34 8.37
N TYR A 47 0.86 10.21 7.26
CA TYR A 47 1.49 10.04 5.94
C TYR A 47 1.49 11.32 5.09
N HIS A 48 0.96 12.43 5.60
CA HIS A 48 0.72 13.68 4.86
C HIS A 48 -0.06 13.45 3.54
N ALA A 49 -1.00 12.52 3.55
CA ALA A 49 -1.81 12.16 2.39
C ALA A 49 -2.95 13.15 2.17
N HIS A 50 -3.37 13.34 0.91
CA HIS A 50 -4.58 14.10 0.59
C HIS A 50 -5.83 13.38 1.11
N THR A 51 -5.90 12.07 0.88
CA THR A 51 -7.00 11.23 1.37
C THR A 51 -6.54 9.82 1.72
N ALA A 52 -7.43 9.05 2.36
CA ALA A 52 -7.22 7.66 2.70
C ALA A 52 -8.46 6.81 2.40
N VAL A 53 -8.23 5.53 2.10
CA VAL A 53 -9.25 4.54 1.75
C VAL A 53 -8.99 3.27 2.55
N LEU A 54 -10.05 2.72 3.14
CA LEU A 54 -10.01 1.42 3.81
C LEU A 54 -10.57 0.37 2.86
N VAL A 55 -9.78 -0.65 2.52
CA VAL A 55 -10.20 -1.76 1.67
C VAL A 55 -10.35 -3.01 2.53
N PRO A 56 -11.57 -3.52 2.79
CA PRO A 56 -11.78 -4.72 3.59
C PRO A 56 -10.97 -5.90 3.07
N GLY A 57 -10.33 -6.65 3.96
CA GLY A 57 -9.45 -7.77 3.62
C GLY A 57 -8.09 -7.66 4.29
N SER A 58 -7.02 -7.51 3.50
CA SER A 58 -5.63 -7.43 4.00
C SER A 58 -4.79 -6.51 3.13
N GLY A 59 -3.54 -6.22 3.53
CA GLY A 59 -2.60 -5.43 2.73
C GLY A 59 -2.49 -5.87 1.27
N THR A 60 -2.55 -7.18 0.98
CA THR A 60 -2.57 -7.71 -0.40
C THR A 60 -3.79 -7.26 -1.19
N PHE A 61 -4.96 -7.12 -0.56
CA PHE A 61 -6.16 -6.64 -1.24
C PHE A 61 -6.03 -5.15 -1.58
N GLY A 62 -5.32 -4.38 -0.74
CA GLY A 62 -4.91 -3.02 -1.09
C GLY A 62 -4.00 -2.98 -2.32
N MET A 63 -2.99 -3.86 -2.37
CA MET A 63 -2.11 -3.99 -3.54
C MET A 63 -2.92 -4.30 -4.80
N GLU A 64 -3.81 -5.29 -4.74
CA GLU A 64 -4.61 -5.69 -5.89
C GLU A 64 -5.63 -4.61 -6.31
N ALA A 65 -6.27 -3.93 -5.35
CA ALA A 65 -7.17 -2.82 -5.65
C ALA A 65 -6.43 -1.69 -6.39
N VAL A 66 -5.24 -1.31 -5.91
CA VAL A 66 -4.41 -0.28 -6.55
C VAL A 66 -3.96 -0.71 -7.95
N ALA A 67 -3.50 -1.95 -8.12
CA ALA A 67 -3.10 -2.48 -9.43
C ALA A 67 -4.27 -2.50 -10.42
N ARG A 68 -5.45 -2.97 -10.01
CA ARG A 68 -6.65 -3.02 -10.86
C ARG A 68 -7.20 -1.65 -11.21
N GLN A 69 -7.03 -0.66 -10.34
CA GLN A 69 -7.50 0.70 -10.58
C GLN A 69 -6.58 1.48 -11.51
N PHE A 70 -5.26 1.42 -11.29
CA PHE A 70 -4.31 2.32 -11.96
C PHE A 70 -3.44 1.65 -13.02
N ALA A 71 -3.35 0.33 -13.03
CA ALA A 71 -2.44 -0.42 -13.90
C ALA A 71 -3.13 -1.49 -14.76
N ASN A 72 -4.46 -1.50 -14.82
CA ASN A 72 -5.20 -2.43 -15.66
C ASN A 72 -4.93 -2.17 -17.15
N ARG A 73 -4.39 -3.15 -17.86
CA ARG A 73 -3.95 -3.08 -19.26
C ARG A 73 -2.83 -2.08 -19.53
N GLU A 74 -2.09 -1.68 -18.50
CA GLU A 74 -1.05 -0.68 -18.58
C GLU A 74 0.33 -1.27 -18.31
N LYS A 75 1.36 -0.74 -18.98
CA LYS A 75 2.74 -1.15 -18.71
C LYS A 75 3.19 -0.65 -17.36
N VAL A 76 3.83 -1.50 -16.57
CA VAL A 76 4.32 -1.14 -15.23
C VAL A 76 5.80 -1.40 -15.05
N LEU A 77 6.39 -0.75 -14.05
CA LEU A 77 7.70 -1.10 -13.54
C LEU A 77 7.62 -1.52 -12.08
N ILE A 78 8.36 -2.58 -11.71
CA ILE A 78 8.37 -3.12 -10.35
C ILE A 78 9.82 -3.15 -9.84
N VAL A 79 10.09 -2.45 -8.74
CA VAL A 79 11.30 -2.62 -7.93
C VAL A 79 11.11 -3.88 -7.08
N ARG A 80 11.81 -4.97 -7.43
CA ARG A 80 11.65 -6.28 -6.79
C ARG A 80 12.83 -6.58 -5.88
N ASN A 81 12.59 -6.45 -4.58
CA ASN A 81 13.58 -6.70 -3.53
C ASN A 81 13.43 -8.07 -2.86
N GLY A 82 12.34 -8.81 -3.13
CA GLY A 82 12.06 -10.10 -2.50
C GLY A 82 10.67 -10.64 -2.82
N TRP A 83 10.11 -11.44 -1.90
CA TRP A 83 8.86 -12.16 -2.11
C TRP A 83 7.63 -11.26 -2.11
N PHE A 84 7.59 -10.23 -1.26
CA PHE A 84 6.40 -9.37 -1.14
C PHE A 84 6.32 -8.35 -2.27
N SER A 85 7.46 -7.91 -2.82
CA SER A 85 7.50 -7.16 -4.08
C SER A 85 7.36 -8.03 -5.33
N TYR A 86 7.70 -9.33 -5.25
CA TYR A 86 7.31 -10.28 -6.30
C TYR A 86 5.78 -10.44 -6.40
N ARG A 87 5.05 -10.23 -5.29
CA ARG A 87 3.58 -10.29 -5.28
C ARG A 87 2.92 -9.38 -6.30
N TRP A 88 3.51 -8.22 -6.62
CA TRP A 88 3.02 -7.39 -7.72
C TRP A 88 2.95 -8.17 -9.03
N THR A 89 4.03 -8.87 -9.40
CA THR A 89 4.02 -9.74 -10.59
C THR A 89 3.00 -10.86 -10.48
N GLN A 90 2.82 -11.46 -9.29
CA GLN A 90 1.77 -12.46 -9.11
C GLN A 90 0.36 -11.87 -9.35
N ILE A 91 0.11 -10.63 -8.92
CA ILE A 91 -1.15 -9.91 -9.18
C ILE A 91 -1.29 -9.61 -10.68
N PHE A 92 -0.23 -9.14 -11.34
CA PHE A 92 -0.24 -8.82 -12.77
C PHE A 92 -0.41 -10.05 -13.67
N ASP A 93 0.08 -11.21 -13.23
CA ASP A 93 0.05 -12.47 -13.97
C ASP A 93 -1.12 -13.39 -13.58
N ALA A 94 -1.92 -13.03 -12.58
CA ALA A 94 -3.06 -13.84 -12.12
C ALA A 94 -4.15 -13.97 -13.19
N ASP A 95 -4.77 -15.16 -13.29
CA ASP A 95 -5.80 -15.55 -14.27
C ASP A 95 -5.39 -15.35 -15.74
N GLN A 96 -5.90 -14.31 -16.41
CA GLN A 96 -5.51 -13.93 -17.77
C GLN A 96 -4.47 -12.80 -17.79
N GLY A 97 -3.99 -12.40 -16.62
CA GLY A 97 -3.17 -11.23 -16.38
C GLY A 97 -3.93 -9.90 -16.55
N LEU A 98 -3.35 -8.82 -16.02
CA LEU A 98 -3.89 -7.48 -16.24
C LEU A 98 -3.57 -6.94 -17.65
N GLY A 99 -2.70 -7.60 -18.42
CA GLY A 99 -2.57 -7.41 -19.87
C GLY A 99 -1.66 -6.27 -20.36
N GLY A 100 -0.96 -5.54 -19.48
CA GLY A 100 -0.11 -4.40 -19.86
C GLY A 100 1.41 -4.66 -19.85
N GLY A 101 1.87 -5.77 -19.27
CA GLY A 101 3.28 -6.15 -19.17
C GLY A 101 4.04 -5.45 -18.04
N SER A 102 5.10 -6.10 -17.53
CA SER A 102 5.90 -5.59 -16.41
C SER A 102 7.40 -5.58 -16.70
N VAL A 103 8.04 -4.45 -16.43
CA VAL A 103 9.49 -4.31 -16.36
C VAL A 103 9.93 -4.49 -14.91
N VAL A 104 11.01 -5.25 -14.65
CA VAL A 104 11.38 -5.62 -13.28
C VAL A 104 12.84 -5.23 -12.99
N CYS A 105 13.02 -4.32 -12.04
CA CYS A 105 14.31 -3.94 -11.50
C CYS A 105 14.58 -4.74 -10.22
N LYS A 106 15.43 -5.78 -10.31
CA LYS A 106 15.68 -6.71 -9.20
C LYS A 106 16.80 -6.24 -8.28
N ALA A 107 16.67 -6.51 -6.99
CA ALA A 107 17.78 -6.50 -6.06
C ALA A 107 18.92 -7.42 -6.53
N ARG A 108 20.15 -7.12 -6.11
CA ARG A 108 21.36 -7.82 -6.53
C ARG A 108 22.26 -8.13 -5.31
N PRO A 109 22.96 -9.28 -5.30
CA PRO A 109 23.92 -9.59 -4.25
C PRO A 109 25.11 -8.62 -4.31
N GLN A 110 25.62 -8.24 -3.15
CA GLN A 110 26.77 -7.37 -2.96
C GLN A 110 27.98 -8.22 -2.55
N GLY A 111 28.65 -8.81 -3.54
CA GLY A 111 29.78 -9.72 -3.35
C GLY A 111 29.52 -11.14 -3.89
N SER A 112 30.48 -12.03 -3.70
CA SER A 112 30.51 -13.38 -4.31
C SER A 112 30.28 -14.54 -3.34
N GLY A 113 30.15 -14.27 -2.04
CA GLY A 113 29.99 -15.29 -1.01
C GLY A 113 28.55 -15.81 -0.85
N PRO A 114 28.35 -17.00 -0.25
CA PRO A 114 27.03 -17.60 -0.05
C PRO A 114 26.13 -16.83 0.94
N GLN A 115 26.71 -15.92 1.71
CA GLN A 115 26.03 -15.03 2.66
C GLN A 115 26.18 -13.55 2.27
N ALA A 116 26.49 -13.26 0.99
CA ALA A 116 26.60 -11.89 0.52
C ALA A 116 25.25 -11.15 0.72
N PRO A 117 25.26 -9.94 1.29
CA PRO A 117 24.04 -9.19 1.48
C PRO A 117 23.44 -8.76 0.13
N TRP A 118 22.17 -8.40 0.12
CA TRP A 118 21.48 -7.93 -1.08
C TRP A 118 21.20 -6.43 -0.96
N ALA A 119 21.30 -5.72 -2.08
CA ALA A 119 20.90 -4.32 -2.20
C ALA A 119 19.84 -4.17 -3.30
N PRO A 120 18.94 -3.18 -3.21
CA PRO A 120 17.99 -2.90 -4.28
C PRO A 120 18.73 -2.52 -5.58
N CYS A 121 18.04 -2.62 -6.72
CA CYS A 121 18.56 -2.02 -7.96
C CYS A 121 18.85 -0.53 -7.70
N PRO A 122 20.03 0.02 -8.07
CA PRO A 122 20.36 1.42 -7.78
C PRO A 122 19.29 2.39 -8.29
N ALA A 123 19.00 3.44 -7.52
CA ALA A 123 17.91 4.38 -7.84
C ALA A 123 18.08 5.01 -9.23
N ASP A 124 19.30 5.38 -9.61
CA ASP A 124 19.59 5.96 -10.93
C ASP A 124 19.34 4.98 -12.08
N GLU A 125 19.62 3.68 -11.87
CA GLU A 125 19.32 2.65 -12.86
C GLU A 125 17.81 2.45 -13.00
N VAL A 126 17.07 2.48 -11.88
CA VAL A 126 15.60 2.42 -11.90
C VAL A 126 15.03 3.65 -12.61
N ALA A 127 15.51 4.84 -12.28
CA ALA A 127 15.10 6.09 -12.91
C ALA A 127 15.39 6.10 -14.42
N ALA A 128 16.57 5.64 -14.85
CA ALA A 128 16.89 5.49 -16.27
C ALA A 128 15.95 4.50 -16.97
N THR A 129 15.62 3.39 -16.32
CA THR A 129 14.67 2.39 -16.84
C THR A 129 13.26 2.97 -16.97
N ILE A 130 12.80 3.75 -15.97
CA ILE A 130 11.50 4.45 -16.03
C ILE A 130 11.45 5.39 -17.24
N ARG A 131 12.50 6.18 -17.48
CA ARG A 131 12.55 7.11 -18.62
C ARG A 131 12.54 6.40 -19.97
N ALA A 132 13.25 5.27 -20.07
CA ALA A 132 13.31 4.48 -21.29
C ALA A 132 11.99 3.76 -21.58
N GLU A 133 11.41 3.14 -20.54
CA GLU A 133 10.22 2.30 -20.68
C GLU A 133 8.93 3.11 -20.63
N LYS A 134 8.88 4.26 -19.95
CA LYS A 134 7.66 5.06 -19.77
C LYS A 134 6.49 4.20 -19.25
N PRO A 135 6.65 3.48 -18.12
CA PRO A 135 5.54 2.76 -17.52
C PRO A 135 4.43 3.74 -17.10
N LYS A 136 3.20 3.25 -16.99
CA LYS A 136 2.08 4.01 -16.42
C LYS A 136 2.15 4.11 -14.90
N VAL A 137 2.67 3.06 -14.26
CA VAL A 137 2.79 2.95 -12.80
C VAL A 137 4.09 2.27 -12.41
N VAL A 138 4.74 2.79 -11.38
CA VAL A 138 5.94 2.24 -10.76
C VAL A 138 5.59 1.74 -9.35
N PHE A 139 5.97 0.50 -9.03
CA PHE A 139 5.71 -0.13 -7.74
C PHE A 139 7.02 -0.43 -7.01
N ALA A 140 7.09 -0.11 -5.73
CA ALA A 140 8.24 -0.44 -4.89
C ALA A 140 7.82 -0.82 -3.45
N PRO A 141 8.52 -1.74 -2.78
CA PRO A 141 8.36 -1.96 -1.34
C PRO A 141 9.20 -0.94 -0.57
N HIS A 142 8.62 -0.18 0.35
CA HIS A 142 9.43 0.63 1.28
C HIS A 142 10.30 -0.30 2.12
N VAL A 143 9.71 -1.35 2.69
CA VAL A 143 10.42 -2.42 3.39
C VAL A 143 10.01 -3.77 2.81
N GLU A 144 10.97 -4.50 2.25
CA GLU A 144 10.74 -5.86 1.79
C GLU A 144 10.92 -6.85 2.94
N THR A 145 9.82 -7.46 3.38
CA THR A 145 9.83 -8.37 4.55
C THR A 145 10.73 -9.59 4.34
N ALA A 146 10.82 -10.12 3.11
CA ALA A 146 11.57 -11.35 2.86
C ALA A 146 13.09 -11.18 2.88
N SER A 147 13.59 -9.99 2.55
CA SER A 147 15.03 -9.71 2.47
C SER A 147 15.53 -8.68 3.49
N GLY A 148 14.62 -7.99 4.20
CA GLY A 148 14.97 -6.94 5.15
C GLY A 148 15.49 -5.66 4.48
N ILE A 149 15.36 -5.52 3.16
CA ILE A 149 15.78 -4.34 2.43
C ILE A 149 14.78 -3.19 2.69
N ILE A 150 15.32 -2.04 3.08
CA ILE A 150 14.61 -0.76 3.18
C ILE A 150 15.07 0.19 2.08
N LEU A 151 14.12 0.90 1.46
CA LEU A 151 14.41 2.00 0.53
C LEU A 151 14.47 3.32 1.31
N SER A 152 15.54 4.10 1.14
CA SER A 152 15.66 5.41 1.77
C SER A 152 14.78 6.46 1.09
N ASP A 153 14.51 7.57 1.79
CA ASP A 153 13.76 8.70 1.20
C ASP A 153 14.42 9.26 -0.05
N ASP A 154 15.76 9.30 -0.12
CA ASP A 154 16.49 9.70 -1.34
C ASP A 154 16.23 8.75 -2.50
N TYR A 155 16.18 7.44 -2.24
CA TYR A 155 15.82 6.45 -3.24
C TYR A 155 14.40 6.70 -3.75
N ILE A 156 13.46 6.89 -2.83
CA ILE A 156 12.04 7.12 -3.14
C ILE A 156 11.89 8.39 -3.98
N ARG A 157 12.52 9.51 -3.58
CA ARG A 157 12.49 10.77 -4.34
C ARG A 157 13.06 10.63 -5.75
N THR A 158 14.19 9.97 -5.90
CA THR A 158 14.82 9.77 -7.22
C THR A 158 13.93 8.97 -8.17
N VAL A 159 13.31 7.89 -7.67
CA VAL A 159 12.43 7.04 -8.47
C VAL A 159 11.11 7.74 -8.78
N THR A 160 10.55 8.46 -7.82
CA THR A 160 9.31 9.23 -7.98
C THR A 160 9.48 10.36 -8.98
N ALA A 161 10.57 11.13 -8.90
CA ALA A 161 10.87 12.19 -9.87
C ALA A 161 10.91 11.65 -11.30
N ALA A 162 11.59 10.52 -11.52
CA ALA A 162 11.63 9.87 -12.83
C ALA A 162 10.26 9.35 -13.29
N ALA A 163 9.41 8.87 -12.36
CA ALA A 163 8.03 8.47 -12.65
C ALA A 163 7.20 9.68 -13.13
N HIS A 164 7.26 10.78 -12.40
CA HIS A 164 6.53 12.01 -12.74
C HIS A 164 7.01 12.63 -14.07
N GLU A 165 8.31 12.58 -14.39
CA GLU A 165 8.85 13.03 -15.69
C GLU A 165 8.18 12.34 -16.90
N VAL A 166 7.75 11.09 -16.75
CA VAL A 166 7.07 10.32 -17.82
C VAL A 166 5.55 10.25 -17.64
N GLY A 167 4.99 10.96 -16.65
CA GLY A 167 3.56 10.95 -16.33
C GLY A 167 3.07 9.65 -15.69
N ALA A 168 3.96 8.91 -15.03
CA ALA A 168 3.65 7.70 -14.27
C ALA A 168 3.29 8.02 -12.82
N LEU A 169 2.46 7.17 -12.22
CA LEU A 169 2.24 7.18 -10.76
C LEU A 169 3.31 6.33 -10.05
N PHE A 170 3.72 6.74 -8.85
CA PHE A 170 4.57 6.00 -7.95
C PHE A 170 3.77 5.42 -6.76
N VAL A 171 3.78 4.10 -6.64
CA VAL A 171 3.08 3.33 -5.60
C VAL A 171 4.12 2.71 -4.65
N LEU A 172 4.02 3.04 -3.37
CA LEU A 172 4.89 2.55 -2.32
C LEU A 172 4.13 1.60 -1.37
N ASP A 173 4.58 0.33 -1.31
CA ASP A 173 4.10 -0.63 -0.32
C ASP A 173 4.83 -0.41 1.02
N CYS A 174 4.10 0.15 1.99
CA CYS A 174 4.54 0.42 3.35
C CYS A 174 3.92 -0.53 4.38
N VAL A 175 3.34 -1.67 3.97
CA VAL A 175 2.71 -2.63 4.90
C VAL A 175 3.70 -3.07 5.97
N ALA A 176 4.98 -3.24 5.61
CA ALA A 176 6.04 -3.70 6.50
C ALA A 176 6.90 -2.58 7.12
N SER A 177 6.54 -1.31 6.94
CA SER A 177 7.37 -0.17 7.33
C SER A 177 7.42 0.10 8.83
N GLY A 178 6.63 -0.59 9.66
CA GLY A 178 6.63 -0.34 11.10
C GLY A 178 6.32 1.14 11.41
N ALA A 179 7.14 1.76 12.26
CA ALA A 179 7.06 3.18 12.60
C ALA A 179 8.03 4.07 11.78
N MET A 180 8.57 3.55 10.68
CA MET A 180 9.37 4.34 9.72
C MET A 180 8.40 5.05 8.79
N TRP A 181 7.82 6.15 9.28
CA TRP A 181 6.81 6.93 8.58
C TRP A 181 7.39 7.56 7.31
N VAL A 182 6.61 7.51 6.23
CA VAL A 182 6.95 8.14 4.94
C VAL A 182 6.02 9.33 4.76
N ASP A 183 6.60 10.50 4.54
CA ASP A 183 5.88 11.70 4.17
C ASP A 183 5.63 11.69 2.64
N MET A 184 4.36 11.52 2.24
CA MET A 184 4.00 11.42 0.82
C MET A 184 4.30 12.72 0.06
N GLN A 185 4.14 13.89 0.68
CA GLN A 185 4.40 15.18 0.04
C GLN A 185 5.90 15.40 -0.14
N ALA A 186 6.70 15.10 0.88
CA ALA A 186 8.16 15.29 0.84
C ALA A 186 8.87 14.28 -0.07
N THR A 187 8.29 13.10 -0.26
CA THR A 187 8.85 12.05 -1.12
C THR A 187 8.23 12.00 -2.51
N GLY A 188 7.07 12.64 -2.70
CA GLY A 188 6.27 12.66 -3.93
C GLY A 188 5.45 11.38 -4.19
N VAL A 189 5.33 10.49 -3.20
CA VAL A 189 4.58 9.23 -3.35
C VAL A 189 3.12 9.50 -3.66
N ASP A 190 2.60 8.96 -4.77
CA ASP A 190 1.22 9.16 -5.19
C ASP A 190 0.25 8.20 -4.47
N VAL A 191 0.69 6.97 -4.19
CA VAL A 191 -0.11 5.97 -3.47
C VAL A 191 0.75 5.24 -2.45
N LEU A 192 0.29 5.20 -1.20
CA LEU A 192 0.96 4.47 -0.12
C LEU A 192 0.04 3.40 0.46
N ILE A 193 0.54 2.17 0.63
CA ILE A 193 -0.25 1.04 1.13
C ILE A 193 0.26 0.64 2.52
N SER A 194 -0.64 0.52 3.50
CA SER A 194 -0.35 0.06 4.85
C SER A 194 -1.38 -0.99 5.30
N ALA A 195 -1.17 -1.56 6.49
CA ALA A 195 -2.11 -2.50 7.12
C ALA A 195 -2.04 -2.43 8.66
N PRO A 196 -3.14 -2.69 9.37
CA PRO A 196 -3.21 -2.48 10.82
C PRO A 196 -2.34 -3.45 11.64
N GLN A 197 -2.12 -4.68 11.17
CA GLN A 197 -1.54 -5.77 11.96
C GLN A 197 -0.01 -5.80 12.07
N LYS A 198 0.69 -4.82 11.50
CA LYS A 198 2.15 -4.70 11.63
C LYS A 198 2.51 -3.51 12.51
N GLY A 199 2.99 -2.41 11.93
CA GLY A 199 3.43 -1.23 12.69
C GLY A 199 2.34 -0.63 13.59
N TRP A 200 1.09 -0.68 13.14
CA TRP A 200 -0.07 -0.10 13.82
C TRP A 200 -0.64 -0.94 14.96
N SER A 201 -0.16 -2.17 15.16
CA SER A 201 -0.57 -3.05 16.27
C SER A 201 -2.09 -3.30 16.40
N GLY A 202 -2.84 -3.17 15.30
CA GLY A 202 -4.27 -3.45 15.24
C GLY A 202 -4.58 -4.88 14.77
N SER A 203 -5.85 -5.31 14.85
CA SER A 203 -6.26 -6.59 14.27
C SER A 203 -6.25 -6.54 12.73
N PRO A 204 -5.88 -7.64 12.04
CA PRO A 204 -5.95 -7.69 10.58
C PRO A 204 -7.42 -7.63 10.13
N CYS A 205 -7.77 -6.64 9.32
CA CYS A 205 -9.15 -6.47 8.82
C CYS A 205 -9.27 -5.72 7.48
N CYS A 206 -8.27 -4.93 7.11
CA CYS A 206 -8.28 -4.14 5.89
C CYS A 206 -6.85 -3.85 5.39
N ALA A 207 -6.76 -3.35 4.16
CA ALA A 207 -5.66 -2.47 3.76
C ALA A 207 -6.03 -1.01 4.02
N MET A 208 -5.02 -0.21 4.33
CA MET A 208 -5.12 1.24 4.46
C MET A 208 -4.35 1.85 3.28
N VAL A 209 -5.06 2.47 2.35
CA VAL A 209 -4.48 3.02 1.12
C VAL A 209 -4.58 4.54 1.17
N MET A 210 -3.44 5.21 1.21
CA MET A 210 -3.33 6.66 1.20
C MET A 210 -3.07 7.15 -0.22
N LEU A 211 -3.67 8.27 -0.60
CA LEU A 211 -3.56 8.87 -1.93
C LEU A 211 -3.03 10.31 -1.83
N GLY A 212 -2.09 10.64 -2.71
CA GLY A 212 -1.61 11.99 -2.98
C GLY A 212 -2.63 12.82 -3.77
N GLU A 213 -2.22 14.04 -4.16
CA GLU A 213 -3.05 14.96 -4.96
C GLU A 213 -3.11 14.64 -6.46
#